data_AF-A0A1X9YDK8-F1
#
_entry.id   AF-A0A1X9YDK8-F1
#
_cell.length_a   1.000
_cell.length_b   1.000
_cell.length_c   1.000
_cell.angle_alpha   90.00
_cell.angle_beta   90.00
_cell.angle_gamma   90.00
#
_symmetry.space_group_name_H-M   'P 1'
#
loop_
_entity.id
_entity.type
_entity.pdbx_description
1 polymer ?
#
loop_
_entity_poly.entity_id
_entity_poly.type
_entity_poly.pdbx_seq_one_letter_code
_entity_poly.pdbx_strand_id
1 'polypeptide(L)'
;MTGLPGFPAVDALIEEAKLATGLEDLGPDLSFMEGLHQLVAAVATMEAPDHLRSALHAKIVGLLSARFHYVEDAKCHPEILAQDVGDPLIVCGLPRTGTTIVYDLLCLDPAARAPREWEWYIPWPAPEIATFDSDPRIAQVQSIYENWLKHAPQLADIQRMDCTQPGECNHGMMLHFGSTNFPAEFGVPAFAEWLQANPPEGQYRTHKRMLQQFQWKGPRGRWTLKSPQHLFDLPGLVDAYPGAMLVWTHRDPVLTFSSLASMIAGFLAAFGADKDLHAIGRSVFEMWSAGMQRATRARLDHPDIEARIIDLAHKDVVADPKGTVTRIYERFSLPFGEEHGRRITQFLADNPAAGRLGKHRHSPEQFGIDVAEVHERLADYYDRFGHLLGRPLTKEPA
;
A
#
# COMPACT_ATOMS: atom_id res chain seq x y z
N MET A 1 -1.10 20.72 -37.14
CA MET A 1 -1.06 20.59 -35.67
C MET A 1 -2.42 20.08 -35.23
N THR A 2 -2.62 18.76 -35.26
CA THR A 2 -3.79 18.11 -34.67
C THR A 2 -3.58 18.13 -33.16
N GLY A 3 -4.34 18.96 -32.44
CA GLY A 3 -4.35 18.90 -30.98
C GLY A 3 -4.64 17.48 -30.54
N LEU A 4 -3.84 16.96 -29.60
CA LEU A 4 -4.08 15.65 -29.01
C LEU A 4 -5.51 15.63 -28.45
N PRO A 5 -6.30 14.56 -28.69
CA PRO A 5 -7.57 14.40 -27.99
C PRO A 5 -7.32 14.40 -26.48
N GLY A 6 -8.16 15.10 -25.73
CA GLY A 6 -8.08 15.13 -24.26
C GLY A 6 -8.21 13.72 -23.66
N PHE A 7 -7.80 13.55 -22.40
CA PHE A 7 -7.97 12.29 -21.70
C PHE A 7 -9.46 11.88 -21.68
N PRO A 8 -9.82 10.61 -21.93
CA PRO A 8 -11.23 10.22 -22.06
C PRO A 8 -12.04 10.49 -20.79
N ALA A 9 -13.31 10.86 -20.98
CA ALA A 9 -14.27 10.98 -19.88
C ALA A 9 -14.54 9.62 -19.24
N VAL A 10 -15.01 9.63 -18.00
CA VAL A 10 -15.28 8.42 -17.20
C VAL A 10 -16.21 7.45 -17.92
N ASP A 11 -17.30 7.95 -18.51
CA ASP A 11 -18.25 7.11 -19.25
C ASP A 11 -17.58 6.39 -20.43
N ALA A 12 -16.65 7.05 -21.13
CA ALA A 12 -15.92 6.43 -22.24
C ALA A 12 -14.99 5.31 -21.76
N LEU A 13 -14.33 5.49 -20.61
CA LEU A 13 -13.48 4.47 -20.00
C LEU A 13 -14.30 3.27 -19.51
N ILE A 14 -15.49 3.51 -18.98
CA ILE A 14 -16.44 2.46 -18.58
C ILE A 14 -16.92 1.69 -19.82
N GLU A 15 -17.34 2.38 -20.87
CA GLU A 15 -17.78 1.74 -22.12
C GLU A 15 -16.65 0.92 -22.76
N GLU A 16 -15.41 1.40 -22.75
CA GLU A 16 -14.26 0.62 -23.21
C GLU A 16 -14.06 -0.65 -22.37
N ALA A 17 -14.16 -0.56 -21.05
CA ALA A 17 -14.05 -1.72 -20.16
C ALA A 17 -15.21 -2.71 -20.35
N LYS A 18 -16.44 -2.24 -20.65
CA LYS A 18 -17.58 -3.09 -21.03
C LYS A 18 -17.28 -3.85 -22.33
N LEU A 19 -16.82 -3.14 -23.36
CA LEU A 19 -16.46 -3.75 -24.65
C LEU A 19 -15.33 -4.79 -24.49
N ALA A 20 -14.33 -4.51 -23.66
CA ALA A 20 -13.22 -5.41 -23.41
C ALA A 20 -13.62 -6.71 -22.68
N THR A 21 -14.65 -6.65 -21.84
CA THR A 21 -15.08 -7.78 -21.00
C THR A 21 -16.33 -8.50 -21.52
N GLY A 22 -17.17 -7.83 -22.31
CA GLY A 22 -18.50 -8.29 -22.68
C GLY A 22 -19.52 -8.24 -21.54
N LEU A 23 -19.23 -7.52 -20.46
CA LEU A 23 -20.06 -7.41 -19.25
C LEU A 23 -20.64 -5.99 -19.11
N GLU A 24 -21.82 -5.87 -18.50
CA GLU A 24 -22.54 -4.58 -18.41
C GLU A 24 -22.70 -4.03 -16.99
N ASP A 25 -22.55 -4.86 -15.95
CA ASP A 25 -22.89 -4.50 -14.57
C ASP A 25 -21.67 -4.20 -13.70
N LEU A 26 -21.57 -2.98 -13.18
CA LEU A 26 -20.54 -2.52 -12.24
C LEU A 26 -20.83 -2.89 -10.77
N GLY A 27 -21.98 -3.53 -10.53
CA GLY A 27 -22.46 -3.95 -9.23
C GLY A 27 -23.14 -2.83 -8.44
N PRO A 28 -23.72 -3.18 -7.29
CA PRO A 28 -24.49 -2.23 -6.48
C PRO A 28 -23.62 -1.20 -5.73
N ASP A 29 -22.36 -1.51 -5.45
CA ASP A 29 -21.44 -0.59 -4.77
C ASP A 29 -20.71 0.29 -5.78
N LEU A 30 -21.21 1.52 -5.95
CA LEU A 30 -20.67 2.54 -6.83
C LEU A 30 -19.74 3.55 -6.12
N SER A 31 -19.36 3.31 -4.86
CA SER A 31 -18.52 4.25 -4.09
C SER A 31 -17.12 4.49 -4.70
N PHE A 32 -16.63 3.58 -5.53
CA PHE A 32 -15.37 3.75 -6.28
C PHE A 32 -15.43 4.85 -7.36
N MET A 33 -16.63 5.25 -7.80
CA MET A 33 -16.81 6.24 -8.86
C MET A 33 -16.26 7.61 -8.47
N GLU A 34 -16.30 7.97 -7.19
CA GLU A 34 -15.74 9.22 -6.71
C GLU A 34 -14.22 9.27 -6.97
N GLY A 35 -13.49 8.24 -6.53
CA GLY A 35 -12.05 8.14 -6.79
C GLY A 35 -11.73 8.11 -8.28
N LEU A 36 -12.54 7.41 -9.09
CA LEU A 36 -12.39 7.37 -10.54
C LEU A 36 -12.56 8.76 -11.17
N HIS A 37 -13.61 9.50 -10.79
CA HIS A 37 -13.87 10.85 -11.29
C HIS A 37 -12.72 11.80 -10.95
N GLN A 38 -12.23 11.75 -9.71
CA GLN A 38 -11.15 12.61 -9.24
C GLN A 38 -9.82 12.28 -9.93
N LEU A 39 -9.54 10.99 -10.14
CA LEU A 39 -8.37 10.56 -10.89
C LEU A 39 -8.45 11.05 -12.34
N VAL A 40 -9.56 10.82 -13.04
CA VAL A 40 -9.74 11.24 -14.43
C VAL A 40 -9.64 12.76 -14.57
N ALA A 41 -10.24 13.51 -13.65
CA ALA A 41 -10.14 14.98 -13.63
C ALA A 41 -8.70 15.45 -13.41
N ALA A 42 -7.97 14.85 -12.46
CA ALA A 42 -6.57 15.17 -12.21
C ALA A 42 -5.65 14.81 -13.40
N VAL A 43 -5.97 13.73 -14.11
CA VAL A 43 -5.21 13.32 -15.31
C VAL A 43 -5.49 14.23 -16.50
N ALA A 44 -6.73 14.69 -16.66
CA ALA A 44 -7.11 15.59 -17.74
C ALA A 44 -6.43 16.97 -17.65
N THR A 45 -6.04 17.40 -16.45
CA THR A 45 -5.36 18.69 -16.22
C THR A 45 -3.85 18.59 -16.12
N MET A 46 -3.28 17.37 -16.08
CA MET A 46 -1.83 17.21 -15.94
C MET A 46 -1.07 17.39 -17.27
N GLU A 47 0.06 18.08 -17.20
CA GLU A 47 1.05 18.12 -18.30
C GLU A 47 1.95 16.88 -18.25
N ALA A 48 1.42 15.72 -18.66
CA ALA A 48 2.17 14.46 -18.74
C ALA A 48 2.68 14.15 -20.17
N PRO A 49 3.72 13.30 -20.31
CA PRO A 49 4.04 12.65 -21.57
C PRO A 49 2.92 11.70 -22.05
N ASP A 50 2.81 11.49 -23.36
CA ASP A 50 1.75 10.63 -23.96
C ASP A 50 1.82 9.18 -23.49
N HIS A 51 3.03 8.64 -23.27
CA HIS A 51 3.18 7.26 -22.77
C HIS A 51 2.65 7.10 -21.35
N LEU A 52 2.77 8.14 -20.51
CA LEU A 52 2.26 8.12 -19.14
C LEU A 52 0.73 8.22 -19.13
N ARG A 53 0.15 9.09 -19.96
CA ARG A 53 -1.31 9.13 -20.18
C ARG A 53 -1.84 7.80 -20.70
N SER A 54 -1.14 7.17 -21.66
CA SER A 54 -1.53 5.87 -22.21
C SER A 54 -1.44 4.76 -21.16
N ALA A 55 -0.43 4.77 -20.30
CA ALA A 55 -0.29 3.81 -19.20
C ALA A 55 -1.41 3.99 -18.15
N LEU A 56 -1.74 5.22 -17.78
CA LEU A 56 -2.87 5.52 -16.89
C LEU A 56 -4.21 5.10 -17.48
N HIS A 57 -4.42 5.38 -18.77
CA HIS A 57 -5.61 4.93 -19.50
C HIS A 57 -5.76 3.40 -19.42
N ALA A 58 -4.71 2.66 -19.82
CA ALA A 58 -4.71 1.21 -19.76
C ALA A 58 -4.91 0.67 -18.34
N LYS A 59 -4.31 1.33 -17.32
CA LYS A 59 -4.50 0.97 -15.92
C LYS A 59 -5.95 1.17 -15.48
N ILE A 60 -6.57 2.31 -15.79
CA ILE A 60 -7.97 2.59 -15.41
C ILE A 60 -8.92 1.60 -16.08
N VAL A 61 -8.79 1.37 -17.39
CA VAL A 61 -9.60 0.39 -18.11
C VAL A 61 -9.42 -1.01 -17.52
N GLY A 62 -8.18 -1.43 -17.23
CA GLY A 62 -7.91 -2.73 -16.61
C GLY A 62 -8.54 -2.89 -15.22
N LEU A 63 -8.54 -1.84 -14.39
CA LEU A 63 -9.19 -1.84 -13.08
C LEU A 63 -10.73 -1.90 -13.20
N LEU A 64 -11.31 -1.17 -14.15
CA LEU A 64 -12.74 -1.25 -14.46
C LEU A 64 -13.13 -2.65 -14.98
N SER A 65 -12.33 -3.23 -15.88
CA SER A 65 -12.53 -4.60 -16.37
C SER A 65 -12.47 -5.63 -15.24
N ALA A 66 -11.50 -5.52 -14.33
CA ALA A 66 -11.42 -6.38 -13.16
C ALA A 66 -12.67 -6.23 -12.27
N ARG A 67 -13.19 -5.01 -12.11
CA ARG A 67 -14.44 -4.77 -11.36
C ARG A 67 -15.65 -5.44 -12.02
N PHE A 68 -15.81 -5.34 -13.34
CA PHE A 68 -16.87 -6.06 -14.05
C PHE A 68 -16.79 -7.57 -13.80
N HIS A 69 -15.60 -8.15 -13.90
CA HIS A 69 -15.40 -9.57 -13.64
C HIS A 69 -15.67 -9.95 -12.18
N TYR A 70 -15.30 -9.12 -11.21
CA TYR A 70 -15.64 -9.36 -9.80
C TYR A 70 -17.15 -9.40 -9.56
N VAL A 71 -17.89 -8.55 -10.27
CA VAL A 71 -19.37 -8.50 -10.22
C VAL A 71 -19.97 -9.75 -10.82
N GLU A 72 -19.48 -10.16 -11.98
CA GLU A 72 -19.93 -11.38 -12.64
C GLU A 72 -19.60 -12.63 -11.81
N ASP A 73 -18.38 -12.75 -11.30
CA ASP A 73 -17.96 -13.85 -10.44
C ASP A 73 -18.87 -13.94 -9.20
N ALA A 74 -19.21 -12.82 -8.56
CA ALA A 74 -20.09 -12.83 -7.39
C ALA A 74 -21.55 -13.21 -7.71
N LYS A 75 -22.03 -12.95 -8.93
CA LYS A 75 -23.37 -13.38 -9.38
C LYS A 75 -23.40 -14.88 -9.67
N CYS A 76 -22.39 -15.36 -10.38
CA CYS A 76 -22.25 -16.77 -10.75
C CYS A 76 -21.87 -17.66 -9.55
N HIS A 77 -21.12 -17.10 -8.61
CA HIS A 77 -20.56 -17.77 -7.43
C HIS A 77 -20.80 -16.94 -6.16
N PRO A 78 -22.05 -16.86 -5.65
CA PRO A 78 -22.38 -16.11 -4.43
C PRO A 78 -21.57 -16.56 -3.21
N GLU A 79 -21.06 -17.79 -3.19
CA GLU A 79 -20.18 -18.33 -2.14
C GLU A 79 -18.84 -17.58 -1.99
N ILE A 80 -18.43 -16.80 -2.99
CA ILE A 80 -17.28 -15.90 -2.88
C ILE A 80 -17.54 -14.86 -1.78
N LEU A 81 -18.71 -14.22 -1.81
CA LEU A 81 -19.06 -13.18 -0.83
C LEU A 81 -19.29 -13.76 0.57
N ALA A 82 -19.53 -15.06 0.68
CA ALA A 82 -19.66 -15.79 1.94
C ALA A 82 -18.31 -16.24 2.54
N GLN A 83 -17.18 -16.05 1.84
CA GLN A 83 -15.87 -16.39 2.39
C GLN A 83 -15.60 -15.56 3.66
N ASP A 84 -15.30 -16.25 4.76
CA ASP A 84 -14.81 -15.63 5.98
C ASP A 84 -13.32 -15.30 5.86
N VAL A 85 -12.99 -14.02 5.92
CA VAL A 85 -11.60 -13.53 5.88
C VAL A 85 -10.98 -13.44 7.28
N GLY A 86 -11.72 -13.84 8.33
CA GLY A 86 -11.24 -13.88 9.70
C GLY A 86 -10.64 -12.57 10.20
N ASP A 87 -9.70 -12.71 11.14
CA ASP A 87 -9.01 -11.61 11.80
C ASP A 87 -7.60 -11.41 11.19
N PRO A 88 -7.42 -10.40 10.32
CA PRO A 88 -6.14 -10.18 9.65
C PRO A 88 -5.09 -9.61 10.61
N LEU A 89 -3.83 -10.01 10.41
CA LEU A 89 -2.65 -9.37 10.99
C LEU A 89 -2.11 -8.32 10.01
N ILE A 90 -2.22 -7.04 10.36
CA ILE A 90 -1.97 -5.93 9.44
C ILE A 90 -0.81 -5.08 9.93
N VAL A 91 0.24 -4.97 9.13
CA VAL A 91 1.35 -4.05 9.36
C VAL A 91 1.02 -2.68 8.75
N CYS A 92 1.10 -1.65 9.56
CA CYS A 92 0.94 -0.26 9.16
C CYS A 92 2.10 0.61 9.70
N GLY A 93 2.10 1.88 9.32
CA GLY A 93 3.20 2.81 9.58
C GLY A 93 3.77 3.38 8.29
N LEU A 94 4.54 4.45 8.40
CA LEU A 94 5.13 5.11 7.24
C LEU A 94 6.08 4.14 6.49
N PRO A 95 6.29 4.34 5.19
CA PRO A 95 7.39 3.69 4.50
C PRO A 95 8.71 3.89 5.27
N ARG A 96 9.62 2.91 5.17
CA ARG A 96 10.98 3.00 5.74
C ARG A 96 11.05 3.01 7.28
N THR A 97 9.97 2.61 7.96
CA THR A 97 9.91 2.43 9.43
C THR A 97 10.19 1.00 9.88
N GLY A 98 10.54 0.08 8.97
CA GLY A 98 10.76 -1.34 9.27
C GLY A 98 9.57 -2.24 8.92
N THR A 99 8.49 -1.68 8.36
CA THR A 99 7.31 -2.43 7.91
C THR A 99 7.66 -3.61 7.00
N THR A 100 8.59 -3.46 6.06
CA THR A 100 8.95 -4.55 5.11
C THR A 100 9.56 -5.75 5.82
N ILE A 101 10.58 -5.56 6.66
CA ILE A 101 11.20 -6.71 7.35
C ILE A 101 10.21 -7.36 8.33
N VAL A 102 9.42 -6.56 9.06
CA VAL A 102 8.38 -7.11 9.93
C VAL A 102 7.38 -7.93 9.11
N TYR A 103 6.86 -7.38 8.02
CA TYR A 103 5.90 -8.05 7.16
C TYR A 103 6.45 -9.33 6.55
N ASP A 104 7.66 -9.30 5.99
CA ASP A 104 8.31 -10.48 5.41
C ASP A 104 8.45 -11.60 6.47
N LEU A 105 8.89 -11.27 7.70
CA LEU A 105 9.03 -12.26 8.77
C LEU A 105 7.68 -12.81 9.25
N LEU A 106 6.64 -11.98 9.30
CA LEU A 106 5.28 -12.43 9.63
C LEU A 106 4.74 -13.40 8.55
N CYS A 107 5.04 -13.15 7.28
CA CYS A 107 4.62 -13.99 6.16
C CYS A 107 5.31 -15.36 6.11
N LEU A 108 6.36 -15.58 6.91
CA LEU A 108 7.03 -16.89 7.00
C LEU A 108 6.24 -17.91 7.83
N ASP A 109 5.23 -17.49 8.61
CA ASP A 109 4.38 -18.40 9.38
C ASP A 109 3.64 -19.34 8.40
N PRO A 110 3.73 -20.69 8.56
CA PRO A 110 2.93 -21.63 7.77
C PRO A 110 1.42 -21.36 7.78
N ALA A 111 0.89 -20.72 8.84
CA ALA A 111 -0.51 -20.33 8.93
C ALA A 111 -0.82 -18.98 8.28
N ALA A 112 0.19 -18.19 7.90
CA ALA A 112 -0.01 -16.90 7.26
C ALA A 112 -0.40 -17.06 5.79
N ARG A 113 -1.25 -16.16 5.33
CA ARG A 113 -1.56 -15.96 3.93
C ARG A 113 -1.42 -14.49 3.60
N ALA A 114 -0.36 -14.14 2.88
CA ALA A 114 -0.17 -12.80 2.33
C ALA A 114 -0.38 -12.85 0.82
N PRO A 115 -1.19 -11.96 0.23
CA PRO A 115 -1.26 -11.81 -1.21
C PRO A 115 0.13 -11.53 -1.77
N ARG A 116 0.52 -12.30 -2.78
CA ARG A 116 1.73 -12.02 -3.55
C ARG A 116 1.50 -10.77 -4.39
N GLU A 117 2.58 -10.07 -4.69
CA GLU A 117 2.50 -8.81 -5.45
C GLU A 117 1.80 -9.00 -6.82
N TRP A 118 2.00 -10.13 -7.50
CA TRP A 118 1.28 -10.43 -8.75
C TRP A 118 -0.25 -10.53 -8.57
N GLU A 119 -0.73 -10.98 -7.40
CA GLU A 119 -2.17 -11.06 -7.10
C GLU A 119 -2.76 -9.67 -6.96
N TRP A 120 -2.04 -8.72 -6.35
CA TRP A 120 -2.49 -7.34 -6.28
C TRP A 120 -2.42 -6.62 -7.62
N TYR A 121 -1.36 -6.88 -8.38
CA TYR A 121 -1.10 -6.19 -9.64
C TYR A 121 -2.09 -6.58 -10.74
N ILE A 122 -2.48 -7.86 -10.78
CA ILE A 122 -3.49 -8.41 -11.70
C ILE A 122 -4.52 -9.22 -10.88
N PRO A 123 -5.53 -8.55 -10.28
CA PRO A 123 -6.39 -9.13 -9.24
C PRO A 123 -7.50 -10.04 -9.75
N TRP A 124 -7.55 -10.32 -11.05
CA TRP A 124 -8.48 -11.24 -11.68
C TRP A 124 -7.74 -12.06 -12.74
N PRO A 125 -8.04 -13.36 -12.95
CA PRO A 125 -9.06 -14.19 -12.28
C PRO A 125 -8.74 -14.56 -10.82
N ALA A 126 -9.65 -15.24 -10.12
CA ALA A 126 -9.31 -15.82 -8.82
C ALA A 126 -8.08 -16.75 -8.96
N PRO A 127 -7.10 -16.69 -8.04
CA PRO A 127 -5.99 -17.63 -8.01
C PRO A 127 -6.49 -19.04 -7.67
N GLU A 128 -5.77 -20.08 -8.13
CA GLU A 128 -6.08 -21.47 -7.83
C GLU A 128 -4.90 -22.16 -7.11
N ILE A 129 -5.18 -22.99 -6.10
CA ILE A 129 -4.13 -23.72 -5.35
C ILE A 129 -3.24 -24.54 -6.28
N ALA A 130 -3.82 -25.20 -7.28
CA ALA A 130 -3.10 -26.12 -8.17
C ALA A 130 -2.04 -25.43 -9.04
N THR A 131 -2.23 -24.15 -9.34
CA THR A 131 -1.36 -23.37 -10.24
C THR A 131 -0.75 -22.17 -9.56
N PHE A 132 -0.87 -22.02 -8.24
CA PHE A 132 -0.52 -20.78 -7.52
C PHE A 132 0.94 -20.34 -7.71
N ASP A 133 1.88 -21.28 -7.74
CA ASP A 133 3.31 -21.02 -7.95
C ASP A 133 3.70 -20.90 -9.43
N SER A 134 2.76 -21.20 -10.35
CA SER A 134 2.96 -21.19 -11.80
C SER A 134 1.87 -20.41 -12.54
N ASP A 135 1.17 -19.50 -11.84
CA ASP A 135 0.07 -18.73 -12.41
C ASP A 135 0.60 -17.88 -13.57
N PRO A 136 -0.06 -17.87 -14.74
CA PRO A 136 0.44 -17.14 -15.91
C PRO A 136 0.61 -15.63 -15.65
N ARG A 137 -0.10 -15.06 -14.68
CA ARG A 137 0.06 -13.65 -14.28
C ARG A 137 1.44 -13.37 -13.68
N ILE A 138 2.11 -14.36 -13.09
CA ILE A 138 3.49 -14.21 -12.61
C ILE A 138 4.39 -13.81 -13.77
N ALA A 139 4.34 -14.52 -14.89
CA ALA A 139 5.14 -14.19 -16.07
C ALA A 139 4.79 -12.83 -16.68
N GLN A 140 3.50 -12.45 -16.64
CA GLN A 140 3.05 -11.14 -17.12
C GLN A 140 3.61 -9.99 -16.27
N VAL A 141 3.46 -10.07 -14.94
CA VAL A 141 3.97 -9.03 -14.03
C VAL A 141 5.50 -8.99 -14.05
N GLN A 142 6.15 -10.15 -14.10
CA GLN A 142 7.61 -10.24 -14.23
C GLN A 142 8.12 -9.54 -15.50
N SER A 143 7.43 -9.72 -16.63
CA SER A 143 7.78 -9.04 -17.89
C SER A 143 7.65 -7.51 -17.79
N ILE A 144 6.67 -7.01 -17.01
CA ILE A 144 6.53 -5.57 -16.74
C ILE A 144 7.73 -5.06 -15.92
N TYR A 145 8.13 -5.78 -14.87
CA TYR A 145 9.28 -5.41 -14.05
C TYR A 145 10.59 -5.46 -14.83
N GLU A 146 10.80 -6.49 -15.66
CA GLU A 146 11.97 -6.58 -16.55
C GLU A 146 12.02 -5.42 -17.54
N ASN A 147 10.87 -5.03 -18.10
CA ASN A 147 10.80 -3.85 -18.95
C ASN A 147 11.15 -2.56 -18.20
N TRP A 148 10.67 -2.40 -16.96
CA TRP A 148 11.05 -1.25 -16.12
C TRP A 148 12.55 -1.23 -15.83
N LEU A 149 13.12 -2.36 -15.39
CA LEU A 149 14.55 -2.46 -15.08
C LEU A 149 15.44 -2.26 -16.30
N LYS A 150 14.97 -2.63 -17.50
CA LYS A 150 15.68 -2.35 -18.75
C LYS A 150 15.83 -0.85 -19.03
N HIS A 151 14.83 -0.05 -18.68
CA HIS A 151 14.82 1.40 -18.93
C HIS A 151 15.27 2.22 -17.72
N ALA A 152 15.16 1.66 -16.52
CA ALA A 152 15.48 2.30 -15.24
C ALA A 152 16.07 1.28 -14.25
N PRO A 153 17.32 0.81 -14.48
CA PRO A 153 17.95 -0.21 -13.64
C PRO A 153 18.08 0.19 -12.18
N GLN A 154 18.14 1.49 -11.88
CA GLN A 154 18.17 2.04 -10.52
C GLN A 154 16.93 1.68 -9.68
N LEU A 155 15.82 1.26 -10.31
CA LEU A 155 14.62 0.81 -9.59
C LEU A 155 14.90 -0.41 -8.69
N ALA A 156 15.89 -1.24 -9.03
CA ALA A 156 16.31 -2.38 -8.21
C ALA A 156 16.86 -1.98 -6.84
N ASP A 157 17.41 -0.76 -6.72
CA ASP A 157 17.91 -0.21 -5.44
C ASP A 157 16.78 0.44 -4.60
N ILE A 158 15.63 0.68 -5.22
CA ILE A 158 14.49 1.44 -4.67
C ILE A 158 13.45 0.48 -4.11
N GLN A 159 13.03 -0.52 -4.89
CA GLN A 159 11.98 -1.48 -4.52
C GLN A 159 12.36 -2.89 -4.94
N ARG A 160 11.84 -3.88 -4.20
CA ARG A 160 11.96 -5.30 -4.53
C ARG A 160 11.24 -5.59 -5.86
N MET A 161 11.98 -6.09 -6.84
CA MET A 161 11.47 -6.47 -8.17
C MET A 161 11.25 -7.99 -8.25
N ASP A 162 10.47 -8.53 -7.32
CA ASP A 162 10.04 -9.93 -7.31
C ASP A 162 8.55 -9.98 -7.00
N CYS A 163 7.76 -10.28 -8.04
CA CYS A 163 6.31 -10.28 -7.95
C CYS A 163 5.74 -11.48 -7.19
N THR A 164 6.56 -12.49 -6.86
CA THR A 164 6.16 -13.69 -6.11
C THR A 164 6.21 -13.50 -4.60
N GLN A 165 6.78 -12.38 -4.15
CA GLN A 165 6.88 -12.05 -2.73
C GLN A 165 5.61 -11.37 -2.21
N PRO A 166 5.39 -11.34 -0.88
CA PRO A 166 4.27 -10.62 -0.29
C PRO A 166 4.17 -9.16 -0.78
N GLY A 167 3.02 -8.80 -1.33
CA GLY A 167 2.77 -7.46 -1.86
C GLY A 167 2.07 -6.53 -0.87
N GLU A 168 1.99 -5.24 -1.22
CA GLU A 168 1.31 -4.23 -0.38
C GLU A 168 -0.13 -3.95 -0.82
N CYS A 169 -1.02 -3.72 0.15
CA CYS A 169 -2.46 -3.53 -0.09
C CYS A 169 -2.79 -2.29 -0.93
N ASN A 170 -1.92 -1.27 -0.96
CA ASN A 170 -2.06 -0.07 -1.80
C ASN A 170 -2.12 -0.43 -3.30
N HIS A 171 -1.45 -1.49 -3.77
CA HIS A 171 -1.61 -1.95 -5.15
C HIS A 171 -3.03 -2.49 -5.38
N GLY A 172 -3.56 -3.27 -4.44
CA GLY A 172 -4.94 -3.77 -4.50
C GLY A 172 -5.99 -2.65 -4.38
N MET A 173 -5.75 -1.66 -3.52
CA MET A 173 -6.63 -0.50 -3.32
C MET A 173 -6.76 0.37 -4.57
N MET A 174 -5.93 0.18 -5.61
CA MET A 174 -6.15 0.80 -6.92
C MET A 174 -7.48 0.37 -7.54
N LEU A 175 -7.99 -0.84 -7.24
CA LEU A 175 -9.31 -1.32 -7.72
C LEU A 175 -10.48 -0.44 -7.25
N HIS A 176 -10.28 0.30 -6.16
CA HIS A 176 -11.25 1.26 -5.64
C HIS A 176 -10.97 2.71 -6.07
N PHE A 177 -9.95 2.94 -6.91
CA PHE A 177 -9.47 4.28 -7.27
C PHE A 177 -9.17 5.14 -6.04
N GLY A 178 -8.65 4.54 -4.97
CA GLY A 178 -8.33 5.21 -3.71
C GLY A 178 -6.86 5.17 -3.32
N SER A 179 -6.00 4.65 -4.19
CA SER A 179 -4.64 4.27 -3.83
C SER A 179 -3.63 5.41 -3.82
N THR A 180 -2.72 5.38 -2.84
CA THR A 180 -1.53 6.24 -2.82
C THR A 180 -0.54 5.93 -3.94
N ASN A 181 -0.73 4.84 -4.69
CA ASN A 181 0.12 4.47 -5.81
C ASN A 181 -0.13 5.33 -7.06
N PHE A 182 -1.33 5.88 -7.26
CA PHE A 182 -1.56 6.80 -8.38
C PHE A 182 -0.58 8.00 -8.35
N PRO A 183 -0.46 8.76 -7.25
CA PRO A 183 0.50 9.84 -7.21
C PRO A 183 1.96 9.36 -7.15
N ALA A 184 2.24 8.23 -6.50
CA ALA A 184 3.61 7.73 -6.33
C ALA A 184 4.21 7.14 -7.63
N GLU A 185 3.42 6.38 -8.39
CA GLU A 185 3.86 5.70 -9.63
C GLU A 185 3.67 6.57 -10.87
N PHE A 186 2.58 7.35 -10.93
CA PHE A 186 2.18 8.08 -12.13
C PHE A 186 2.28 9.60 -12.00
N GLY A 187 2.67 10.14 -10.85
CA GLY A 187 2.89 11.58 -10.69
C GLY A 187 1.61 12.40 -10.88
N VAL A 188 0.54 12.05 -10.16
CA VAL A 188 -0.78 12.71 -10.22
C VAL A 188 -1.01 13.59 -8.98
N PRO A 189 -0.41 14.80 -8.89
CA PRO A 189 -0.40 15.59 -7.65
C PRO A 189 -1.80 16.05 -7.20
N ALA A 190 -2.65 16.51 -8.11
CA ALA A 190 -4.02 16.92 -7.76
C ALA A 190 -4.85 15.77 -7.17
N PHE A 191 -4.58 14.53 -7.57
CA PHE A 191 -5.20 13.35 -6.96
C PHE A 191 -4.63 13.05 -5.57
N ALA A 192 -3.34 13.33 -5.33
CA ALA A 192 -2.74 13.25 -3.99
C ALA A 192 -3.39 14.25 -3.02
N GLU A 193 -3.65 15.48 -3.48
CA GLU A 193 -4.35 16.53 -2.72
C GLU A 193 -5.80 16.13 -2.40
N TRP A 194 -6.49 15.47 -3.33
CA TRP A 194 -7.82 14.95 -3.05
C TRP A 194 -7.79 13.83 -2.00
N LEU A 195 -6.91 12.83 -2.14
CA LEU A 195 -6.73 11.74 -1.16
C LEU A 195 -6.34 12.26 0.23
N GLN A 196 -5.53 13.31 0.27
CA GLN A 196 -5.15 14.01 1.49
C GLN A 196 -6.36 14.48 2.28
N ALA A 197 -7.43 14.93 1.63
CA ALA A 197 -8.64 15.43 2.29
C ALA A 197 -9.73 14.36 2.43
N ASN A 198 -9.74 13.33 1.58
CA ASN A 198 -10.86 12.42 1.43
C ASN A 198 -10.38 10.95 1.44
N PRO A 199 -10.45 10.26 2.59
CA PRO A 199 -10.40 8.80 2.60
C PRO A 199 -11.61 8.25 1.81
N PRO A 200 -11.40 7.47 0.73
CA PRO A 200 -12.50 7.06 -0.13
C PRO A 200 -13.45 6.09 0.61
N GLU A 201 -14.73 6.45 0.68
CA GLU A 201 -15.75 5.59 1.26
C GLU A 201 -15.79 4.23 0.54
N GLY A 202 -15.99 3.14 1.28
CA GLY A 202 -16.11 1.80 0.70
C GLY A 202 -14.80 1.14 0.27
N GLN A 203 -13.65 1.81 0.42
CA GLN A 203 -12.36 1.23 0.03
C GLN A 203 -12.09 -0.12 0.69
N TYR A 204 -12.41 -0.27 1.97
CA TYR A 204 -12.23 -1.54 2.67
C TYR A 204 -13.28 -2.60 2.34
N ARG A 205 -14.46 -2.22 1.82
CA ARG A 205 -15.43 -3.18 1.25
C ARG A 205 -14.85 -3.81 -0.02
N THR A 206 -14.28 -2.98 -0.90
CA THR A 206 -13.56 -3.46 -2.09
C THR A 206 -12.36 -4.32 -1.70
N HIS A 207 -11.55 -3.87 -0.74
CA HIS A 207 -10.41 -4.65 -0.24
C HIS A 207 -10.84 -6.02 0.29
N LYS A 208 -11.91 -6.09 1.10
CA LYS A 208 -12.44 -7.35 1.65
C LYS A 208 -12.90 -8.28 0.53
N ARG A 209 -13.58 -7.74 -0.48
CA ARG A 209 -14.01 -8.50 -1.66
C ARG A 209 -12.83 -9.10 -2.43
N MET A 210 -11.70 -8.39 -2.54
CA MET A 210 -10.47 -8.94 -3.14
C MET A 210 -9.93 -10.13 -2.35
N LEU A 211 -9.86 -10.02 -1.02
CA LEU A 211 -9.42 -11.14 -0.18
C LEU A 211 -10.36 -12.34 -0.31
N GLN A 212 -11.67 -12.12 -0.35
CA GLN A 212 -12.66 -13.17 -0.58
C GLN A 212 -12.47 -13.86 -1.94
N GLN A 213 -12.24 -13.08 -3.00
CA GLN A 213 -11.91 -13.58 -4.34
C GLN A 213 -10.63 -14.44 -4.31
N PHE A 214 -9.57 -13.96 -3.66
CA PHE A 214 -8.30 -14.68 -3.53
C PHE A 214 -8.44 -15.97 -2.71
N GLN A 215 -9.33 -15.98 -1.71
CA GLN A 215 -9.55 -17.13 -0.83
C GLN A 215 -10.39 -18.24 -1.47
N TRP A 216 -11.28 -17.90 -2.40
CA TRP A 216 -12.30 -18.81 -2.93
C TRP A 216 -11.68 -20.11 -3.47
N LYS A 217 -10.77 -19.99 -4.43
CA LYS A 217 -10.03 -21.11 -5.04
C LYS A 217 -8.54 -21.14 -4.70
N GLY A 218 -8.02 -20.08 -4.08
CA GLY A 218 -6.61 -19.91 -3.80
C GLY A 218 -6.17 -20.48 -2.45
N PRO A 219 -4.87 -20.32 -2.11
CA PRO A 219 -4.35 -20.71 -0.82
C PRO A 219 -5.04 -19.96 0.32
N ARG A 220 -5.30 -20.68 1.40
CA ARG A 220 -5.99 -20.18 2.61
C ARG A 220 -5.00 -20.02 3.76
N GLY A 221 -5.33 -19.15 4.69
CA GLY A 221 -4.57 -18.91 5.92
C GLY A 221 -5.02 -17.62 6.58
N ARG A 222 -4.38 -17.24 7.68
CA ARG A 222 -4.60 -15.96 8.34
C ARG A 222 -4.06 -14.85 7.45
N TRP A 223 -4.95 -13.97 6.98
CA TRP A 223 -4.55 -12.83 6.17
C TRP A 223 -3.49 -12.01 6.90
N THR A 224 -2.30 -11.96 6.31
CA THR A 224 -1.20 -11.13 6.78
C THR A 224 -1.00 -10.06 5.72
N LEU A 225 -1.21 -8.81 6.11
CA LEU A 225 -1.36 -7.69 5.19
C LEU A 225 -0.40 -6.57 5.57
N LYS A 226 -0.06 -5.72 4.61
CA LYS A 226 0.69 -4.49 4.89
C LYS A 226 0.33 -3.39 3.91
N SER A 227 0.17 -2.18 4.43
CA SER A 227 0.26 -0.96 3.63
C SER A 227 0.43 0.26 4.52
N PRO A 228 1.28 1.23 4.13
CA PRO A 228 1.30 2.54 4.78
C PRO A 228 -0.03 3.29 4.59
N GLN A 229 -0.79 3.00 3.53
CA GLN A 229 -2.08 3.63 3.24
C GLN A 229 -3.15 3.38 4.32
N HIS A 230 -2.98 2.33 5.15
CA HIS A 230 -3.92 2.07 6.25
C HIS A 230 -3.99 3.22 7.28
N LEU A 231 -2.96 4.07 7.35
CA LEU A 231 -2.95 5.24 8.23
C LEU A 231 -4.02 6.28 7.87
N PHE A 232 -4.49 6.31 6.62
CA PHE A 232 -5.47 7.31 6.19
C PHE A 232 -6.86 7.06 6.76
N ASP A 233 -7.18 5.81 7.12
CA ASP A 233 -8.50 5.41 7.56
C ASP A 233 -8.45 4.14 8.44
N LEU A 234 -7.95 4.30 9.68
CA LEU A 234 -8.05 3.25 10.69
C LEU A 234 -9.50 2.91 11.08
N PRO A 235 -10.44 3.88 11.20
CA PRO A 235 -11.83 3.58 11.49
C PRO A 235 -12.48 2.66 10.43
N GLY A 236 -12.35 2.99 9.14
CA GLY A 236 -12.89 2.14 8.07
C GLY A 236 -12.19 0.78 8.00
N LEU A 237 -10.91 0.70 8.37
CA LEU A 237 -10.20 -0.57 8.47
C LEU A 237 -10.81 -1.47 9.55
N VAL A 238 -10.99 -0.95 10.77
CA VAL A 238 -11.53 -1.77 11.87
C VAL A 238 -13.02 -2.07 11.70
N ASP A 239 -13.77 -1.22 11.00
CA ASP A 239 -15.16 -1.50 10.63
C ASP A 239 -15.26 -2.70 9.69
N ALA A 240 -14.40 -2.75 8.65
CA ALA A 240 -14.37 -3.86 7.71
C ALA A 240 -13.81 -5.17 8.32
N TYR A 241 -12.88 -5.02 9.27
CA TYR A 241 -12.20 -6.12 9.98
C TYR A 241 -12.28 -5.92 11.51
N PRO A 242 -13.42 -6.23 12.15
CA PRO A 242 -13.62 -5.99 13.58
C PRO A 242 -12.75 -6.80 14.52
N GLY A 243 -11.91 -7.72 14.04
CA GLY A 243 -10.88 -8.41 14.83
C GLY A 243 -9.46 -8.17 14.32
N ALA A 244 -9.24 -7.17 13.46
CA ALA A 244 -7.90 -6.86 12.95
C ALA A 244 -6.88 -6.64 14.07
N MET A 245 -5.72 -7.25 13.89
CA MET A 245 -4.54 -7.13 14.73
C MET A 245 -3.56 -6.18 14.05
N LEU A 246 -3.29 -5.02 14.64
CA LEU A 246 -2.57 -3.94 13.98
C LEU A 246 -1.14 -3.81 14.53
N VAL A 247 -0.15 -3.86 13.65
CA VAL A 247 1.27 -3.68 13.98
C VAL A 247 1.72 -2.34 13.41
N TRP A 248 1.94 -1.33 14.24
CA TRP A 248 2.40 -0.01 13.80
C TRP A 248 3.90 0.14 14.08
N THR A 249 4.71 0.31 13.02
CA THR A 249 6.15 0.60 13.17
C THR A 249 6.45 2.10 13.14
N HIS A 250 7.33 2.56 14.04
CA HIS A 250 7.65 3.97 14.26
C HIS A 250 9.11 4.29 13.94
N ARG A 251 9.30 5.38 13.18
CA ARG A 251 10.60 6.03 12.92
C ARG A 251 10.36 7.53 12.77
N ASP A 252 11.40 8.33 12.95
CA ASP A 252 11.34 9.79 12.83
C ASP A 252 10.74 10.21 11.45
N PRO A 253 9.57 10.87 11.43
CA PRO A 253 8.91 11.31 10.21
C PRO A 253 9.83 12.07 9.25
N VAL A 254 10.73 12.92 9.74
CA VAL A 254 11.66 13.72 8.91
C VAL A 254 12.54 12.80 8.04
N LEU A 255 13.05 11.72 8.63
CA LEU A 255 13.88 10.75 7.91
C LEU A 255 13.03 9.92 6.94
N THR A 256 11.79 9.59 7.32
CA THR A 256 10.92 8.78 6.46
C THR A 256 10.43 9.57 5.24
N PHE A 257 10.10 10.86 5.39
CA PHE A 257 9.60 11.71 4.30
C PHE A 257 10.68 11.96 3.26
N SER A 258 11.91 12.30 3.68
CA SER A 258 13.02 12.48 2.75
C SER A 258 13.37 11.18 2.00
N SER A 259 13.33 10.02 2.68
CA SER A 259 13.53 8.73 2.01
C SER A 259 12.40 8.40 1.03
N LEU A 260 11.16 8.73 1.35
CA LEU A 260 10.01 8.48 0.49
C LEU A 260 10.00 9.41 -0.73
N ALA A 261 10.33 10.69 -0.53
CA ALA A 261 10.50 11.64 -1.62
C ALA A 261 11.61 11.18 -2.59
N SER A 262 12.72 10.66 -2.06
CA SER A 262 13.78 10.06 -2.88
C SER A 262 13.32 8.82 -3.65
N MET A 263 12.45 8.00 -3.06
CA MET A 263 11.86 6.83 -3.72
C MET A 263 10.98 7.25 -4.90
N ILE A 264 10.05 8.18 -4.65
CA ILE A 264 9.11 8.70 -5.66
C ILE A 264 9.86 9.41 -6.78
N ALA A 265 10.85 10.25 -6.47
CA ALA A 265 11.67 10.90 -7.48
C ALA A 265 12.39 9.88 -8.39
N GLY A 266 12.83 8.75 -7.84
CA GLY A 266 13.41 7.66 -8.61
C GLY A 266 12.42 6.98 -9.56
N PHE A 267 11.18 6.74 -9.11
CA PHE A 267 10.10 6.22 -9.95
C PHE A 267 9.70 7.20 -11.05
N LEU A 268 9.45 8.47 -10.71
CA LEU A 268 9.07 9.49 -11.68
C LEU A 268 10.17 9.69 -12.74
N ALA A 269 11.44 9.70 -12.32
CA ALA A 269 12.57 9.77 -13.24
C ALA A 269 12.64 8.55 -14.18
N ALA A 270 12.30 7.35 -13.70
CA ALA A 270 12.25 6.13 -14.51
C ALA A 270 11.21 6.21 -15.64
N PHE A 271 10.12 6.93 -15.41
CA PHE A 271 9.03 7.11 -16.36
C PHE A 271 9.07 8.44 -17.11
N GLY A 272 10.16 9.20 -16.99
CA GLY A 272 10.36 10.47 -17.72
C GLY A 272 9.44 11.60 -17.26
N ALA A 273 8.91 11.53 -16.05
CA ALA A 273 8.12 12.60 -15.43
C ALA A 273 9.03 13.69 -14.82
N ASP A 274 8.42 14.84 -14.49
CA ASP A 274 9.11 16.01 -13.93
C ASP A 274 9.83 15.69 -12.61
N LYS A 275 10.95 16.37 -12.36
CA LYS A 275 11.90 16.11 -11.29
C LYS A 275 12.01 17.25 -10.29
N ASP A 276 10.99 18.10 -10.17
CA ASP A 276 10.99 19.10 -9.10
C ASP A 276 10.97 18.39 -7.73
N LEU A 277 12.16 18.24 -7.15
CA LEU A 277 12.37 17.53 -5.90
C LEU A 277 11.68 18.24 -4.74
N HIS A 278 11.53 19.56 -4.80
CA HIS A 278 10.83 20.33 -3.77
C HIS A 278 9.32 20.13 -3.88
N ALA A 279 8.77 20.09 -5.09
CA ALA A 279 7.36 19.75 -5.30
C ALA A 279 7.05 18.32 -4.83
N ILE A 280 7.94 17.35 -5.13
CA ILE A 280 7.82 15.97 -4.64
C ILE A 280 7.89 15.93 -3.10
N GLY A 281 8.86 16.61 -2.50
CA GLY A 281 9.00 16.67 -1.04
C GLY A 281 7.80 17.32 -0.36
N ARG A 282 7.25 18.39 -0.94
CA ARG A 282 6.02 19.04 -0.47
C ARG A 282 4.82 18.10 -0.54
N SER A 283 4.62 17.42 -1.67
CA SER A 283 3.53 16.44 -1.83
C SER A 283 3.63 15.29 -0.82
N VAL A 284 4.84 14.75 -0.61
CA VAL A 284 5.08 13.74 0.43
C VAL A 284 4.77 14.26 1.83
N PHE A 285 5.26 15.47 2.16
CA PHE A 285 5.03 16.08 3.45
C PHE A 285 3.54 16.26 3.75
N GLU A 286 2.77 16.87 2.84
CA GLU A 286 1.34 17.10 3.05
C GLU A 286 0.57 15.78 3.17
N MET A 287 0.81 14.86 2.23
CA MET A 287 0.11 13.58 2.15
C MET A 287 0.29 12.74 3.41
N TRP A 288 1.54 12.52 3.80
CA TRP A 288 1.84 11.62 4.90
C TRP A 288 1.68 12.27 6.27
N SER A 289 1.77 13.60 6.36
CA SER A 289 1.37 14.30 7.59
C SER A 289 -0.13 14.16 7.84
N ALA A 290 -0.96 14.32 6.81
CA ALA A 290 -2.41 14.14 6.93
C ALA A 290 -2.77 12.70 7.37
N GLY A 291 -2.17 11.68 6.76
CA GLY A 291 -2.37 10.29 7.16
C GLY A 291 -1.95 10.02 8.61
N MET A 292 -0.78 10.52 9.03
CA MET A 292 -0.28 10.36 10.40
C MET A 292 -1.16 11.05 11.43
N GLN A 293 -1.62 12.27 11.14
CA GLN A 293 -2.54 13.02 12.01
C GLN A 293 -3.87 12.28 12.16
N ARG A 294 -4.47 11.82 11.05
CA ARG A 294 -5.71 11.04 11.08
C ARG A 294 -5.58 9.78 11.91
N ALA A 295 -4.54 8.98 11.67
CA ALA A 295 -4.32 7.75 12.42
C ALA A 295 -4.08 8.02 13.92
N THR A 296 -3.28 9.04 14.24
CA THR A 296 -3.01 9.44 15.64
C THR A 296 -4.30 9.89 16.32
N ARG A 297 -5.12 10.70 15.63
CA ARG A 297 -6.40 11.19 16.15
C ARG A 297 -7.41 10.05 16.32
N ALA A 298 -7.55 9.17 15.35
CA ALA A 298 -8.43 7.99 15.44
C ALA A 298 -8.10 7.15 16.68
N ARG A 299 -6.81 6.95 16.97
CA ARG A 299 -6.37 6.24 18.18
C ARG A 299 -6.66 6.98 19.49
N LEU A 300 -6.72 8.32 19.48
CA LEU A 300 -7.09 9.11 20.66
C LEU A 300 -8.58 9.06 20.91
N ASP A 301 -9.38 9.13 19.84
CA ASP A 301 -10.83 9.22 19.91
C ASP A 301 -11.52 7.85 20.06
N HIS A 302 -10.85 6.75 19.64
CA HIS A 302 -11.42 5.41 19.60
C HIS A 302 -10.55 4.41 20.41
N PRO A 303 -10.87 4.17 21.70
CA PRO A 303 -10.15 3.21 22.55
C PRO A 303 -10.19 1.77 22.01
N ASP A 304 -11.21 1.41 21.24
CA ASP A 304 -11.34 0.11 20.59
C ASP A 304 -10.36 -0.06 19.43
N ILE A 305 -10.02 1.02 18.70
CA ILE A 305 -8.92 1.03 17.71
C ILE A 305 -7.59 0.89 18.45
N GLU A 306 -7.39 1.66 19.53
CA GLU A 306 -6.15 1.63 20.29
C GLU A 306 -5.83 0.24 20.84
N ALA A 307 -6.83 -0.45 21.38
CA ALA A 307 -6.70 -1.78 21.96
C ALA A 307 -6.25 -2.86 20.95
N ARG A 308 -6.26 -2.57 19.65
CA ARG A 308 -5.87 -3.50 18.57
C ARG A 308 -4.43 -3.33 18.12
N ILE A 309 -3.73 -2.32 18.62
CA ILE A 309 -2.43 -1.92 18.10
C ILE A 309 -1.30 -2.43 19.00
N ILE A 310 -0.21 -2.85 18.37
CA ILE A 310 1.13 -2.93 18.97
C ILE A 310 2.06 -1.95 18.25
N ASP A 311 2.68 -1.06 19.03
CA ASP A 311 3.65 -0.10 18.54
C ASP A 311 5.07 -0.66 18.63
N LEU A 312 5.84 -0.54 17.56
CA LEU A 312 7.21 -1.05 17.45
C LEU A 312 8.18 0.06 17.02
N ALA A 313 9.21 0.31 17.81
CA ALA A 313 10.27 1.21 17.41
C ALA A 313 11.16 0.58 16.32
N HIS A 314 11.47 1.33 15.26
CA HIS A 314 12.36 0.87 14.19
C HIS A 314 13.71 0.37 14.72
N LYS A 315 14.27 1.03 15.75
CA LYS A 315 15.53 0.62 16.37
C LYS A 315 15.44 -0.78 17.01
N ASP A 316 14.29 -1.13 17.59
CA ASP A 316 14.07 -2.42 18.24
C ASP A 316 13.88 -3.52 17.19
N VAL A 317 13.15 -3.21 16.11
CA VAL A 317 13.00 -4.10 14.93
C VAL A 317 14.37 -4.45 14.34
N VAL A 318 15.27 -3.46 14.20
CA VAL A 318 16.61 -3.66 13.66
C VAL A 318 17.50 -4.46 14.62
N ALA A 319 17.41 -4.20 15.93
CA ALA A 319 18.24 -4.84 16.93
C ALA A 319 17.88 -6.31 17.15
N ASP A 320 16.58 -6.64 17.18
CA ASP A 320 16.09 -8.00 17.36
C ASP A 320 14.80 -8.26 16.54
N PRO A 321 14.93 -8.56 15.23
CA PRO A 321 13.78 -8.82 14.37
C PRO A 321 12.94 -10.03 14.82
N LYS A 322 13.60 -11.09 15.30
CA LYS A 322 12.92 -12.32 15.73
C LYS A 322 12.16 -12.09 17.04
N GLY A 323 12.78 -11.50 18.04
CA GLY A 323 12.11 -11.16 19.29
C GLY A 323 10.97 -10.17 19.08
N THR A 324 11.09 -9.25 18.11
CA THR A 324 9.98 -8.38 17.69
C THR A 324 8.79 -9.19 17.18
N VAL A 325 9.01 -10.17 16.30
CA VAL A 325 7.93 -11.06 15.84
C VAL A 325 7.32 -11.85 16.99
N THR A 326 8.13 -12.40 17.89
CA THR A 326 7.63 -13.13 19.06
C THR A 326 6.72 -12.24 19.93
N ARG A 327 7.10 -10.98 20.18
CA ARG A 327 6.25 -10.01 20.91
C ARG A 327 4.92 -9.72 20.22
N ILE A 328 4.90 -9.64 18.89
CA ILE A 328 3.64 -9.48 18.12
C ILE A 328 2.73 -10.69 18.37
N TYR A 329 3.26 -11.90 18.30
CA TYR A 329 2.49 -13.12 18.50
C TYR A 329 1.96 -13.22 19.93
N GLU A 330 2.78 -12.91 20.94
CA GLU A 330 2.36 -12.85 22.34
C GLU A 330 1.23 -11.85 22.56
N ARG A 331 1.38 -10.62 22.03
CA ARG A 331 0.39 -9.55 22.18
C ARG A 331 -0.99 -9.90 21.63
N PHE A 332 -1.02 -10.69 20.57
CA PHE A 332 -2.26 -11.12 19.93
C PHE A 332 -2.65 -12.57 20.24
N SER A 333 -1.95 -13.21 21.19
CA SER A 333 -2.20 -14.61 21.58
C SER A 333 -2.17 -15.58 20.40
N LEU A 334 -1.30 -15.34 19.42
CA LEU A 334 -1.06 -16.21 18.27
C LEU A 334 -0.02 -17.29 18.60
N PRO A 335 -0.18 -18.53 18.11
CA PRO A 335 0.79 -19.58 18.35
C PRO A 335 2.08 -19.32 17.56
N PHE A 336 3.21 -19.13 18.27
CA PHE A 336 4.53 -19.02 17.65
C PHE A 336 5.22 -20.38 17.64
N GLY A 337 5.06 -21.12 16.54
CA GLY A 337 5.58 -22.49 16.40
C GLY A 337 7.06 -22.57 16.07
N GLU A 338 7.66 -23.74 16.33
CA GLU A 338 9.09 -24.02 16.05
C GLU A 338 9.44 -23.80 14.57
N GLU A 339 8.56 -24.24 13.64
CA GLU A 339 8.78 -24.08 12.21
C GLU A 339 8.82 -22.61 11.76
N HIS A 340 7.95 -21.76 12.31
CA HIS A 340 7.99 -20.32 12.02
C HIS A 340 9.30 -19.70 12.53
N GLY A 341 9.70 -20.03 13.77
CA GLY A 341 10.96 -19.61 14.34
C GLY A 341 12.20 -20.06 13.53
N ARG A 342 12.17 -21.27 12.98
CA ARG A 342 13.22 -21.81 12.09
C ARG A 342 13.27 -21.05 10.77
N ARG A 343 12.13 -20.81 10.11
CA ARG A 343 12.05 -20.04 8.86
C ARG A 343 12.55 -18.62 9.01
N ILE A 344 12.21 -17.94 10.11
CA ILE A 344 12.75 -16.60 10.43
C ILE A 344 14.27 -16.65 10.55
N THR A 345 14.78 -17.63 11.30
CA THR A 345 16.24 -17.77 11.53
C THR A 345 16.98 -18.00 10.20
N GLN A 346 16.42 -18.86 9.34
CA GLN A 346 16.97 -19.13 8.00
C GLN A 346 16.92 -17.87 7.11
N PHE A 347 15.78 -17.18 7.06
CA PHE A 347 15.61 -15.99 6.25
C PHE A 347 16.61 -14.88 6.62
N LEU A 348 16.82 -14.65 7.93
CA LEU A 348 17.78 -13.65 8.42
C LEU A 348 19.23 -14.04 8.09
N ALA A 349 19.56 -15.33 8.10
CA ALA A 349 20.89 -15.83 7.73
C ALA A 349 21.16 -15.70 6.22
N ASP A 350 20.16 -15.99 5.39
CA ASP A 350 20.28 -15.93 3.92
C ASP A 350 20.23 -14.50 3.38
N ASN A 351 19.63 -13.58 4.14
CA ASN A 351 19.43 -12.20 3.73
C ASN A 351 20.10 -11.21 4.70
N PRO A 352 21.44 -11.25 4.89
CA PRO A 352 22.14 -10.28 5.73
C PRO A 352 22.02 -8.83 5.19
N ALA A 353 21.57 -8.69 3.94
CA ALA A 353 21.28 -7.42 3.29
C ALA A 353 19.79 -7.02 3.30
N ALA A 354 18.87 -7.80 3.86
CA ALA A 354 17.44 -7.42 3.95
C ALA A 354 17.24 -6.07 4.68
N GLY A 355 18.17 -5.69 5.56
CA GLY A 355 18.22 -4.36 6.18
C GLY A 355 18.90 -3.25 5.36
N ARG A 356 19.33 -3.50 4.11
CA ARG A 356 20.20 -2.61 3.31
C ARG A 356 19.51 -1.92 2.12
N LEU A 357 18.21 -2.13 1.87
CA LEU A 357 17.47 -1.32 0.88
C LEU A 357 17.56 0.16 1.29
N GLY A 358 17.78 1.08 0.34
CA GLY A 358 17.87 2.52 0.60
C GLY A 358 19.26 3.06 0.97
N LYS A 359 20.34 2.53 0.36
CA LYS A 359 21.71 3.08 0.46
C LYS A 359 21.89 4.46 -0.19
N HIS A 360 20.89 4.97 -0.90
CA HIS A 360 20.96 6.31 -1.48
C HIS A 360 20.99 7.37 -0.37
N ARG A 361 21.99 8.23 -0.39
CA ARG A 361 22.04 9.40 0.49
C ARG A 361 20.91 10.34 0.08
N HIS A 362 20.02 10.63 1.01
CA HIS A 362 18.95 11.61 0.89
C HIS A 362 19.05 12.54 2.09
N SER A 363 18.58 13.77 1.94
CA SER A 363 18.44 14.69 3.07
C SER A 363 17.11 15.45 2.96
N PRO A 364 16.51 15.89 4.08
CA PRO A 364 15.32 16.74 4.06
C PRO A 364 15.49 17.98 3.19
N GLU A 365 16.67 18.60 3.23
CA GLU A 365 16.99 19.83 2.48
C GLU A 365 16.95 19.62 0.97
N GLN A 366 17.39 18.45 0.48
CA GLN A 366 17.35 18.10 -0.94
C GLN A 366 15.93 18.13 -1.53
N PHE A 367 14.93 17.85 -0.68
CA PHE A 367 13.51 17.79 -1.08
C PHE A 367 12.70 18.97 -0.52
N GLY A 368 13.35 20.01 0.01
CA GLY A 368 12.66 21.16 0.58
C GLY A 368 11.76 20.85 1.78
N ILE A 369 12.08 19.80 2.54
CA ILE A 369 11.32 19.40 3.74
C ILE A 369 11.87 20.18 4.94
N ASP A 370 11.06 21.06 5.51
CA ASP A 370 11.40 21.81 6.71
C ASP A 370 11.19 20.96 7.97
N VAL A 371 12.26 20.75 8.72
CA VAL A 371 12.27 19.96 9.96
C VAL A 371 11.36 20.56 11.03
N ALA A 372 11.34 21.89 11.17
CA ALA A 372 10.52 22.57 12.17
C ALA A 372 9.03 22.45 11.82
N GLU A 373 8.70 22.62 10.54
CA GLU A 373 7.34 22.44 10.03
C GLU A 373 6.82 21.00 10.29
N VAL A 374 7.67 19.99 10.07
CA VAL A 374 7.32 18.59 10.39
C VAL A 374 7.05 18.40 11.88
N HIS A 375 7.86 18.99 12.76
CA HIS A 375 7.66 18.84 14.22
C HIS A 375 6.40 19.58 14.68
N GLU A 376 6.12 20.76 14.14
CA GLU A 376 4.90 21.51 14.43
C GLU A 376 3.66 20.74 13.95
N ARG A 377 3.64 20.31 12.70
CA ARG A 377 2.51 19.61 12.09
C ARG A 377 2.21 18.27 12.78
N LEU A 378 3.23 17.57 13.24
CA LEU A 378 3.12 16.25 13.87
C LEU A 378 3.32 16.28 15.38
N ALA A 379 3.08 17.41 16.04
CA ALA A 379 3.28 17.58 17.49
C ALA A 379 2.61 16.46 18.31
N ASP A 380 1.33 16.18 18.09
CA ASP A 380 0.58 15.12 18.80
C ASP A 380 1.21 13.73 18.62
N TYR A 381 1.75 13.44 17.43
CA TYR A 381 2.45 12.18 17.16
C TYR A 381 3.78 12.12 17.93
N TYR A 382 4.55 13.21 17.94
CA TYR A 382 5.81 13.26 18.69
C TYR A 382 5.59 13.18 20.20
N ASP A 383 4.58 13.88 20.73
CA ASP A 383 4.26 13.86 22.16
C ASP A 383 3.90 12.44 22.62
N ARG A 384 3.14 11.71 21.79
CA ARG A 384 2.70 10.35 22.10
C ARG A 384 3.79 9.29 21.88
N PHE A 385 4.48 9.34 20.74
CA PHE A 385 5.37 8.25 20.29
C PHE A 385 6.86 8.62 20.33
N GLY A 386 7.24 9.81 20.80
CA GLY A 386 8.62 10.28 20.83
C GLY A 386 9.60 9.33 21.54
N HIS A 387 9.13 8.64 22.57
CA HIS A 387 9.89 7.61 23.29
C HIS A 387 10.34 6.44 22.39
N LEU A 388 9.54 6.09 21.36
CA LEU A 388 9.89 5.07 20.37
C LEU A 388 10.90 5.56 19.33
N LEU A 389 10.98 6.88 19.13
CA LEU A 389 11.88 7.51 18.16
C LEU A 389 13.31 7.67 18.71
N GLY A 390 13.52 7.40 20.01
CA GLY A 390 14.78 7.68 20.68
C GLY A 390 15.00 9.17 20.98
N ARG A 391 13.94 9.99 20.93
CA ARG A 391 13.96 11.37 21.43
C ARG A 391 13.50 11.37 22.90
N PRO A 392 14.18 12.10 23.80
CA PRO A 392 13.64 12.32 25.14
C PRO A 392 12.30 13.07 25.02
N LEU A 393 11.31 12.70 25.85
CA LEU A 393 10.02 13.37 25.92
C LEU A 393 10.24 14.86 26.21
N THR A 394 10.02 15.73 25.21
CA THR A 394 10.03 17.18 25.43
C THR A 394 8.65 17.60 25.93
N LYS A 395 8.45 17.49 27.26
CA LYS A 395 7.73 18.43 28.15
C LYS A 395 7.32 17.69 29.43
N GLU A 396 7.98 18.02 30.54
CA GLU A 396 7.29 17.99 31.83
C GLU A 396 6.24 19.14 31.81
N PRO A 397 4.99 18.91 32.24
CA PRO A 397 4.03 19.98 32.39
C PRO A 397 4.46 20.89 33.56
N ALA A 398 4.44 22.19 33.32
CA ALA A 398 4.55 23.21 34.37
C ALA A 398 3.22 23.35 35.13
#